data_AF-A0A3D3HUA7-F1
#
_entry.id   AF-A0A3D3HUA7-F1
#
_cell.length_a   1.000
_cell.length_b   1.000
_cell.length_c   1.000
_cell.angle_alpha   90.00
_cell.angle_beta   90.00
_cell.angle_gamma   90.00
#
_symmetry.space_group_name_H-M   'P 1'
#
loop_
_entity.id
_entity.type
_entity.pdbx_description
1 polymer ?
#
loop_
_entity_poly.entity_id
_entity_poly.type
_entity_poly.pdbx_seq_one_letter_code
_entity_poly.pdbx_strand_id
1 'polypeptide(L)'
;MFKRLKNAFGKTVPVKCHKSVVLHNLSSDEKALIVYILNAREENVSIGIKHSSADSLITKGVLKETGRDQESRTRTVIVCPKYKDSLCRVFYTGQKS
;
A
#
# COMPACT_ATOMS: atom_id res chain seq x y z
N MET A 1 -6.71 2.77 8.49
CA MET A 1 -6.56 3.85 9.49
C MET A 1 -5.77 4.98 8.82
N PHE A 2 -6.38 6.13 8.55
CA PHE A 2 -5.73 7.24 7.83
C PHE A 2 -4.72 7.94 8.75
N LYS A 3 -3.50 8.21 8.26
CA LYS A 3 -2.49 9.01 8.99
C LYS A 3 -3.07 10.41 9.25
N ARG A 4 -3.31 10.72 10.53
CA ARG A 4 -3.79 12.03 10.99
C ARG A 4 -2.59 12.96 11.14
N LEU A 5 -2.39 13.87 10.19
CA LEU A 5 -1.42 14.96 10.34
C LEU A 5 -2.14 16.18 10.96
N LYS A 6 -1.55 16.77 12.00
CA LYS A 6 -2.00 18.05 12.55
C LYS A 6 -1.54 19.15 11.59
N ASN A 7 -2.45 19.99 11.13
CA ASN A 7 -2.07 21.18 10.38
C ASN A 7 -1.47 22.25 11.30
N ALA A 8 -0.95 23.35 10.73
CA ALA A 8 -0.35 24.47 11.47
C ALA A 8 -1.28 25.14 12.50
N PHE A 9 -2.57 24.78 12.51
CA PHE A 9 -3.60 25.25 13.44
C PHE A 9 -4.02 24.17 14.46
N GLY A 10 -3.27 23.08 14.58
CA GLY A 10 -3.52 22.00 15.55
C GLY A 10 -4.73 21.10 15.23
N LYS A 11 -5.42 21.32 14.10
CA LYS A 11 -6.55 20.49 13.67
C LYS A 11 -6.06 19.25 12.92
N THR A 12 -6.53 18.08 13.35
CA THR A 12 -6.28 16.80 12.70
C THR A 12 -7.18 16.64 11.49
N VAL A 13 -6.62 16.88 10.30
CA VAL A 13 -7.35 16.77 9.04
C VAL A 13 -6.97 15.45 8.37
N PRO A 14 -7.93 14.65 7.87
CA PRO A 14 -7.59 13.50 7.03
C PRO A 14 -6.92 14.03 5.76
N VAL A 15 -5.61 13.78 5.64
CA VAL A 15 -4.88 14.18 4.43
C VAL A 15 -5.33 13.26 3.31
N LYS A 16 -6.19 13.79 2.43
CA LYS A 16 -6.45 13.20 1.12
C LYS A 16 -5.18 13.37 0.29
N CYS A 17 -4.18 12.50 0.50
CA CYS A 17 -3.08 12.43 -0.45
C CYS A 17 -3.67 12.07 -1.81
N HIS A 18 -3.52 12.98 -2.77
CA HIS A 18 -3.95 12.74 -4.15
C HIS A 18 -3.29 11.46 -4.66
N LYS A 19 -4.06 10.69 -5.44
CA LYS A 19 -3.67 9.37 -5.95
C LYS A 19 -2.29 9.37 -6.62
N SER A 20 -1.94 10.41 -7.37
CA SER A 20 -0.63 10.61 -7.99
C SER A 20 0.49 10.81 -6.96
N VAL A 21 0.28 11.67 -5.96
CA VAL A 21 1.27 12.00 -4.92
C VAL A 21 1.67 10.77 -4.11
N VAL A 22 0.71 9.88 -3.82
CA VAL A 22 0.99 8.63 -3.10
C VAL A 22 1.92 7.72 -3.91
N LEU A 23 1.74 7.64 -5.22
CA LEU A 23 2.54 6.80 -6.11
C LEU A 23 3.96 7.33 -6.34
N HIS A 24 4.12 8.66 -6.41
CA HIS A 24 5.43 9.29 -6.55
C HIS A 24 6.30 9.19 -5.29
N ASN A 25 5.68 9.11 -4.10
CA ASN A 25 6.38 9.05 -2.81
C ASN A 25 6.54 7.63 -2.26
N LEU A 26 6.66 6.62 -3.14
CA LEU A 26 6.96 5.25 -2.74
C LEU A 26 8.47 5.01 -2.70
N SER A 27 8.96 4.42 -1.60
CA SER A 27 10.34 3.94 -1.52
C SER A 27 10.56 2.72 -2.42
N SER A 28 11.83 2.37 -2.68
CA SER A 28 12.17 1.18 -3.46
C SER A 28 11.59 -0.11 -2.86
N ASP A 29 11.64 -0.26 -1.53
CA ASP A 29 11.10 -1.44 -0.84
C ASP A 29 9.57 -1.50 -0.90
N GLU A 30 8.90 -0.34 -0.84
CA GLU A 30 7.45 -0.27 -1.00
C GLU A 30 7.04 -0.64 -2.42
N LYS A 31 7.78 -0.17 -3.43
CA LYS A 31 7.57 -0.54 -4.83
C LYS A 31 7.77 -2.04 -5.04
N ALA A 32 8.85 -2.62 -4.52
CA ALA A 32 9.12 -4.04 -4.60
C ALA A 32 8.00 -4.89 -3.97
N LEU A 33 7.53 -4.50 -2.78
CA LEU A 33 6.42 -5.18 -2.12
C LEU A 33 5.11 -5.08 -2.92
N ILE A 34 4.82 -3.93 -3.52
CA ILE A 34 3.64 -3.79 -4.38
C ILE A 34 3.75 -4.70 -5.61
N VAL A 35 4.90 -4.73 -6.28
CA VAL A 35 5.13 -5.60 -7.44
C VAL A 35 4.96 -7.06 -7.06
N TYR A 36 5.50 -7.48 -5.91
CA TYR A 36 5.29 -8.83 -5.37
C TYR A 36 3.80 -9.13 -5.19
N ILE A 37 3.05 -8.23 -4.55
CA ILE A 37 1.61 -8.42 -4.32
C ILE A 37 0.81 -8.44 -5.63
N LEU A 38 1.15 -7.59 -6.60
CA LEU A 38 0.46 -7.55 -7.89
C LEU A 38 0.75 -8.76 -8.78
N ASN A 39 1.93 -9.39 -8.63
CA ASN A 39 2.29 -10.62 -9.33
C ASN A 39 1.74 -11.88 -8.65
N ALA A 40 1.31 -11.78 -7.39
CA ALA A 40 0.62 -12.87 -6.74
C ALA A 40 -0.67 -13.18 -7.52
N ARG A 41 -0.89 -14.45 -7.85
CA ARG A 41 -2.13 -14.90 -8.49
C ARG A 41 -3.33 -14.79 -7.54
N GLU A 42 -3.05 -14.67 -6.25
CA GLU A 42 -4.03 -14.53 -5.19
C GLU A 42 -4.33 -13.05 -4.94
N GLU A 43 -5.62 -12.72 -4.84
CA GLU A 43 -6.05 -11.36 -4.52
C GLU A 43 -5.69 -10.95 -3.09
N ASN A 44 -5.45 -11.95 -2.23
CA ASN A 44 -5.07 -11.83 -0.83
C ASN A 44 -3.63 -12.33 -0.64
N VAL A 45 -2.73 -11.49 -0.17
CA VAL A 45 -1.32 -11.87 0.02
C VAL A 45 -0.97 -11.86 1.49
N SER A 46 -0.45 -13.00 1.97
CA SER A 46 0.03 -13.14 3.34
C SER A 46 1.47 -12.65 3.47
N ILE A 47 1.70 -11.75 4.42
CA ILE A 47 2.99 -11.13 4.72
C ILE A 47 3.25 -11.11 6.22
N GLY A 48 4.51 -10.98 6.65
CA GLY A 48 4.83 -10.88 8.08
C GLY A 48 4.19 -9.64 8.76
N ILE A 49 3.75 -9.81 10.02
CA ILE A 49 3.14 -8.72 10.81
C ILE A 49 4.11 -7.56 11.06
N LYS A 50 5.43 -7.81 11.14
CA LYS A 50 6.47 -6.78 11.37
C LYS A 50 7.08 -6.22 10.08
N HIS A 51 6.39 -6.33 8.95
CA HIS A 51 6.90 -5.84 7.68
C HIS A 51 6.71 -4.31 7.54
N SER A 52 7.77 -3.53 7.77
CA SER A 52 7.76 -2.06 7.80
C SER A 52 7.16 -1.42 6.54
N SER A 53 7.51 -1.90 5.34
CA SER A 53 6.95 -1.39 4.08
C SER A 53 5.44 -1.62 3.98
N ALA A 54 4.92 -2.72 4.52
CA ALA A 54 3.49 -2.98 4.53
C ALA A 54 2.75 -2.05 5.50
N ASP A 55 3.31 -1.80 6.68
CA ASP A 55 2.76 -0.81 7.63
C ASP A 55 2.69 0.58 7.01
N SER A 56 3.76 0.98 6.32
CA SER A 56 3.80 2.25 5.60
C SER A 56 2.74 2.31 4.50
N LEU A 57 2.61 1.26 3.67
CA LEU A 57 1.63 1.20 2.59
C LEU A 57 0.18 1.15 3.07
N ILE A 58 -0.10 0.45 4.17
CA ILE A 58 -1.42 0.46 4.84
C ILE A 58 -1.73 1.88 5.33
N THR A 59 -0.75 2.55 5.91
CA THR A 59 -0.89 3.91 6.40
C THR A 59 -1.12 4.93 5.27
N LYS A 60 -0.45 4.74 4.13
CA LYS A 60 -0.68 5.50 2.87
C LYS A 60 -2.03 5.13 2.21
N GLY A 61 -2.70 4.08 2.71
CA GLY A 61 -3.97 3.56 2.22
C GLY A 61 -3.87 2.80 0.89
N VAL A 62 -2.65 2.46 0.45
CA VAL A 62 -2.38 1.69 -0.77
C VAL A 62 -2.75 0.24 -0.56
N LEU A 63 -2.39 -0.32 0.60
CA LEU A 63 -2.80 -1.65 1.03
C LEU A 63 -3.93 -1.56 2.07
N LYS A 64 -4.73 -2.62 2.12
CA LYS A 64 -5.72 -2.86 3.18
C LYS A 64 -5.45 -4.22 3.80
N GLU A 65 -5.34 -4.26 5.13
CA GLU A 65 -5.31 -5.52 5.88
C GLU A 65 -6.71 -6.12 5.90
N THR A 66 -6.82 -7.39 5.52
CA THR A 66 -8.08 -8.15 5.44
C THR A 66 -8.15 -9.28 6.46
N GLY A 67 -7.01 -9.73 6.97
CA GLY A 67 -6.92 -10.79 7.97
C GLY A 67 -5.60 -10.77 8.70
N ARG A 68 -5.56 -11.45 9.85
CA ARG A 68 -4.36 -11.60 10.67
C ARG A 68 -4.33 -12.99 11.29
N ASP A 69 -3.18 -13.65 11.18
CA ASP A 69 -2.89 -14.92 11.82
C ASP A 69 -1.79 -14.67 12.87
N GLN A 70 -2.17 -14.83 14.14
CA GLN A 70 -1.25 -14.62 15.27
C GLN A 70 -0.26 -15.78 15.44
N GLU A 71 -0.64 -17.00 15.06
CA GLU A 71 0.17 -18.21 15.21
C GLU A 71 1.33 -18.17 14.20
N SER A 72 1.00 -17.93 12.93
CA SER A 72 1.99 -17.78 11.86
C SER A 72 2.69 -16.41 11.86
N ARG A 73 2.25 -15.48 12.71
CA ARG A 73 2.70 -14.08 12.74
C ARG A 73 2.61 -13.39 11.36
N THR A 74 1.56 -13.70 10.61
CA THR A 74 1.28 -13.12 9.29
C THR A 74 0.01 -12.28 9.31
N ARG A 75 -0.11 -11.42 8.30
CA ARG A 75 -1.30 -10.65 7.98
C ARG A 75 -1.59 -10.78 6.51
N THR A 76 -2.86 -10.84 6.18
CA THR A 76 -3.34 -10.87 4.81
C THR A 76 -3.64 -9.45 4.38
N VAL A 77 -3.07 -9.04 3.24
CA VAL A 77 -3.24 -7.72 2.67
C VAL A 77 -3.73 -7.80 1.22
N ILE A 78 -4.47 -6.78 0.83
CA ILE A 78 -4.89 -6.57 -0.56
C ILE A 78 -4.49 -5.17 -1.02
N VAL A 79 -4.25 -5.02 -2.32
CA VAL A 79 -4.16 -3.68 -2.94
C VAL A 79 -5.55 -3.06 -2.97
N CYS A 80 -5.67 -1.83 -2.45
CA CYS A 80 -6.92 -1.09 -2.52
C CYS A 80 -7.35 -0.87 -3.98
N PRO A 81 -8.60 -1.20 -4.37
CA PRO A 81 -9.05 -1.13 -5.77
C PRO A 81 -8.81 0.21 -6.44
N LYS A 82 -9.00 1.32 -5.70
CA LYS A 82 -8.74 2.68 -6.20
C LYS A 82 -7.31 2.90 -6.70
N TYR A 83 -6.33 2.10 -6.27
CA TYR A 83 -4.93 2.18 -6.71
C TYR A 83 -4.53 1.08 -7.70
N LYS A 84 -5.26 -0.05 -7.76
CA LYS A 84 -4.90 -1.24 -8.55
C LYS A 84 -4.55 -0.89 -10.00
N ASP A 85 -5.45 -0.23 -10.73
CA ASP A 85 -5.21 0.15 -12.14
C ASP A 85 -4.01 1.08 -12.33
N SER A 86 -3.80 2.03 -11.42
CA SER A 86 -2.70 2.98 -11.55
C SER A 86 -1.37 2.38 -11.17
N LEU A 87 -1.33 1.47 -10.20
CA LEU A 87 -0.14 0.70 -9.88
C LEU A 87 0.19 -0.25 -11.03
N CYS A 88 -0.80 -0.94 -11.59
CA CYS A 88 -0.59 -1.80 -12.75
C CYS A 88 -0.03 -1.01 -13.94
N ARG A 89 -0.51 0.22 -14.19
CA ARG A 89 0.10 1.10 -15.19
C ARG A 89 1.54 1.45 -14.81
N VAL A 90 1.77 2.03 -13.65
CA VAL A 90 3.12 2.47 -13.22
C VAL A 90 4.16 1.34 -13.27
N PHE A 91 3.80 0.11 -12.90
CA PHE A 91 4.73 -1.01 -12.83
C PHE A 91 4.75 -1.92 -14.07
N TYR A 92 3.67 -1.98 -14.85
CA TYR A 92 3.57 -2.90 -16.01
C TYR A 92 3.34 -2.19 -17.36
N THR A 93 3.04 -0.89 -17.44
CA THR A 93 3.04 -0.17 -18.74
C THR A 93 4.43 0.30 -19.15
N GLY A 94 5.38 -0.63 -19.08
CA GLY A 94 6.77 -0.46 -19.48
C GLY A 94 7.26 -1.59 -20.39
N GLN A 95 6.44 -2.08 -21.32
CA GLN A 95 6.91 -2.78 -22.53
C GLN A 95 6.00 -2.43 -23.72
N LYS A 96 6.24 -1.27 -24.32
CA LYS A 96 6.10 -1.10 -25.76
C LYS A 96 7.44 -0.57 -26.26
N SER A 97 8.35 -1.48 -26.56
CA SER A 97 9.34 -1.26 -27.62
C SER A 97 8.88 -2.07 -28.81
#